data_AF-A0A923J350-F1
#
_entry.id   AF-A0A923J350-F1
#
_cell.length_a   1.000
_cell.length_b   1.000
_cell.length_c   1.000
_cell.angle_alpha   90.00
_cell.angle_beta   90.00
_cell.angle_gamma   90.00
#
_symmetry.space_group_name_H-M   'P 1'
#
loop_
_entity.id
_entity.type
_entity.pdbx_description
1 polymer ?
#
loop_
_entity_poly.entity_id
_entity_poly.type
_entity_poly.pdbx_seq_one_letter_code
_entity_poly.pdbx_strand_id
1 'polypeptide(L)'
;MESRKRDIIELVNRAKEEIEKIKKSSIENKETIDEINSLKVKLKEIEDALKPNQQNIKRRIASLNSILEELSDIKSDIVLSMEEEMFNVIGKNLLDGMVLEKVVNTENLKSIIFKDEEVGNIEILEDCRPDIKIRVKVYNNVDEFTVQDPFKMYSIISFINTKFNYKQE
;
A
#
# COMPACT_ATOMS: atom_id res chain seq x y z
N MET A 1 -5.64 -74.51 58.89
CA MET A 1 -5.09 -74.64 57.52
C MET A 1 -6.05 -74.15 56.43
N GLU A 2 -7.37 -74.22 56.62
CA GLU A 2 -8.35 -73.81 55.61
C GLU A 2 -8.49 -72.30 55.37
N SER A 3 -8.21 -71.44 56.37
CA SER A 3 -8.30 -69.98 56.17
C SER A 3 -7.22 -69.45 55.23
N ARG A 4 -5.95 -69.86 55.44
CA ARG A 4 -4.82 -69.48 54.57
C ARG A 4 -5.02 -69.89 53.11
N LYS A 5 -5.67 -71.03 52.85
CA LYS A 5 -6.00 -71.45 51.48
C LYS A 5 -7.07 -70.56 50.85
N ARG A 6 -8.08 -70.13 51.62
CA ARG A 6 -9.10 -69.17 51.16
C ARG A 6 -8.49 -67.79 50.88
N ASP A 7 -7.63 -67.30 51.76
CA ASP A 7 -6.98 -65.99 51.62
C ASP A 7 -6.09 -65.93 50.36
N ILE A 8 -5.38 -67.02 50.04
CA ILE A 8 -4.57 -67.13 48.81
C ILE A 8 -5.45 -67.16 47.56
N ILE A 9 -6.57 -67.89 47.57
CA ILE A 9 -7.49 -67.94 46.43
C ILE A 9 -8.11 -66.57 46.15
N GLU A 10 -8.46 -65.82 47.20
CA GLU A 10 -9.01 -64.47 47.07
C GLU A 10 -7.99 -63.48 46.47
N LEU A 11 -6.73 -63.57 46.89
CA LEU A 11 -5.62 -62.78 46.34
C LEU A 11 -5.39 -63.09 44.85
N VAL A 12 -5.42 -64.37 44.48
CA VAL A 12 -5.26 -64.80 43.08
C VAL A 12 -6.40 -64.28 42.21
N ASN A 13 -7.63 -64.29 42.71
CA ASN A 13 -8.78 -63.78 41.95
C ASN A 13 -8.72 -62.26 41.77
N ARG A 14 -8.35 -61.51 42.81
CA ARG A 14 -8.11 -60.05 42.70
C ARG A 14 -7.02 -59.71 41.69
N ALA A 15 -5.90 -60.43 41.73
CA ALA A 15 -4.81 -60.23 40.77
C ALA A 15 -5.26 -60.52 39.32
N LYS A 16 -6.09 -61.55 39.11
CA LYS A 16 -6.66 -61.84 37.77
C LYS A 16 -7.56 -60.71 37.27
N GLU A 17 -8.42 -60.16 38.13
CA GLU A 17 -9.27 -59.03 37.77
C GLU A 17 -8.47 -57.78 37.42
N GLU A 18 -7.40 -57.49 38.16
CA GLU A 18 -6.49 -56.38 37.85
C GLU A 18 -5.77 -56.59 36.52
N ILE A 19 -5.28 -57.80 36.25
CA ILE A 19 -4.63 -58.14 34.98
C ILE A 19 -5.59 -57.94 33.80
N GLU A 20 -6.85 -58.35 33.91
CA GLU A 20 -7.84 -58.16 32.85
C GLU A 20 -8.21 -56.68 32.65
N LYS A 21 -8.31 -55.88 33.73
CA LYS A 21 -8.49 -54.43 33.63
C LYS A 21 -7.31 -53.76 32.90
N ILE A 22 -6.08 -54.14 33.25
CA ILE A 22 -4.86 -53.60 32.62
C ILE A 22 -4.84 -53.98 31.13
N LYS A 23 -5.11 -55.24 30.78
CA LYS A 23 -5.18 -55.67 29.38
C LYS A 23 -6.23 -54.89 28.58
N LYS A 24 -7.43 -54.71 29.13
CA LYS A 24 -8.50 -53.96 28.46
C LYS A 24 -8.12 -52.50 28.21
N SER A 25 -7.56 -51.82 29.22
CA SER A 25 -7.05 -50.44 29.05
C SER A 25 -5.91 -50.33 28.03
N SER A 26 -5.06 -51.36 27.92
CA SER A 26 -3.97 -51.38 26.95
C SER A 26 -4.46 -51.53 25.51
N ILE A 27 -5.57 -52.23 25.30
CA ILE A 27 -6.21 -52.38 23.98
C ILE A 27 -6.87 -51.06 23.58
N GLU A 28 -7.66 -50.46 24.47
CA GLU A 28 -8.32 -49.16 24.25
C GLU A 28 -7.30 -48.04 23.95
N ASN A 29 -6.16 -48.01 24.66
CA ASN A 29 -5.09 -47.06 24.39
C ASN A 29 -4.43 -47.28 23.01
N LYS A 30 -4.29 -48.54 22.57
CA LYS A 30 -3.72 -48.85 21.25
C LYS A 30 -4.65 -48.40 20.12
N GLU A 31 -5.94 -48.69 20.25
CA GLU A 31 -6.97 -48.23 19.29
C GLU A 31 -6.99 -46.70 19.21
N THR A 32 -6.91 -46.01 20.36
CA THR A 32 -6.82 -44.54 20.41
C THR A 32 -5.57 -44.01 19.71
N ILE A 33 -4.40 -44.65 19.88
CA ILE A 33 -3.16 -44.26 19.21
C ILE A 33 -3.26 -44.45 17.69
N ASP A 34 -3.88 -45.55 17.25
CA ASP A 34 -4.08 -45.83 15.83
C ASP A 34 -5.04 -44.81 15.18
N GLU A 35 -6.11 -44.40 15.87
CA GLU A 35 -6.99 -43.31 15.44
C GLU A 35 -6.25 -41.96 15.35
N ILE A 36 -5.44 -41.61 16.35
CA ILE A 36 -4.62 -40.38 16.33
C ILE A 36 -3.66 -40.39 15.12
N ASN A 37 -3.04 -41.53 14.83
CA ASN A 37 -2.14 -41.66 13.69
C ASN A 37 -2.91 -41.53 12.36
N SER A 38 -4.10 -42.10 12.26
CA SER A 38 -4.98 -41.91 11.09
C SER A 38 -5.36 -40.44 10.89
N LEU A 39 -5.73 -39.73 11.97
CA LEU A 39 -6.04 -38.31 11.93
C LEU A 39 -4.83 -37.45 11.51
N LYS A 40 -3.63 -37.77 11.99
CA LYS A 40 -2.38 -37.10 11.55
C LYS A 40 -2.13 -37.26 10.06
N VAL A 41 -2.37 -38.45 9.50
CA VAL A 41 -2.23 -38.69 8.05
C VAL A 41 -3.23 -37.84 7.28
N LYS A 42 -4.52 -37.83 7.69
CA LYS A 42 -5.55 -37.00 7.06
C LYS A 42 -5.23 -35.51 7.12
N LEU A 43 -4.71 -35.03 8.25
CA LEU A 43 -4.28 -33.62 8.39
C LEU A 43 -3.15 -33.27 7.43
N LYS A 44 -2.19 -34.19 7.25
CA LYS A 44 -1.08 -34.00 6.30
C LYS A 44 -1.58 -33.98 4.85
N GLU A 45 -2.52 -34.84 4.50
CA GLU A 45 -3.15 -34.85 3.17
C GLU A 45 -3.89 -33.53 2.88
N ILE A 46 -4.61 -32.99 3.87
CA ILE A 46 -5.26 -31.68 3.76
C ILE A 46 -4.21 -30.56 3.57
N GLU A 47 -3.12 -30.58 4.35
CA GLU A 47 -2.04 -29.61 4.22
C GLU A 47 -1.40 -29.64 2.83
N ASP A 48 -1.11 -30.85 2.32
CA ASP A 48 -0.53 -31.04 1.00
C ASP A 48 -1.49 -30.62 -0.13
N ALA A 49 -2.80 -30.82 0.04
CA ALA A 49 -3.81 -30.32 -0.88
C ALA A 49 -3.94 -28.78 -0.91
N LEU A 50 -3.63 -28.11 0.21
CA LEU A 50 -3.70 -26.63 0.33
C LEU A 50 -2.45 -25.93 -0.20
N LYS A 51 -1.28 -26.57 -0.17
CA LYS A 51 -0.01 -25.99 -0.64
C LYS A 51 -0.05 -25.42 -2.07
N PRO A 52 -0.60 -26.11 -3.09
CA PRO A 52 -0.70 -25.58 -4.44
C PRO A 52 -1.53 -24.30 -4.51
N ASN A 53 -2.65 -24.25 -3.77
CA ASN A 53 -3.51 -23.06 -3.72
C ASN A 53 -2.80 -21.88 -3.05
N GLN A 54 -2.06 -22.11 -1.96
CA GLN A 54 -1.24 -21.07 -1.34
C GLN A 54 -0.17 -20.53 -2.29
N GLN A 55 0.51 -21.40 -3.04
CA GLN A 55 1.50 -20.97 -4.03
C GLN A 55 0.86 -20.17 -5.18
N ASN A 56 -0.32 -20.61 -5.66
CA ASN A 56 -1.06 -19.91 -6.69
C ASN A 56 -1.49 -18.49 -6.22
N ILE A 57 -2.03 -18.39 -5.01
CA ILE A 57 -2.38 -17.09 -4.41
C ILE A 57 -1.15 -16.19 -4.30
N LYS A 58 -0.01 -16.70 -3.83
CA LYS A 58 1.26 -15.93 -3.78
C LYS A 58 1.69 -15.41 -5.14
N ARG A 59 1.61 -16.25 -6.20
CA ARG A 59 1.92 -15.82 -7.57
C ARG A 59 0.96 -14.73 -8.05
N ARG A 60 -0.34 -14.89 -7.81
CA ARG A 60 -1.34 -13.87 -8.16
C ARG A 60 -1.09 -12.54 -7.47
N ILE A 61 -0.74 -12.55 -6.19
CA ILE A 61 -0.37 -11.33 -5.44
C ILE A 61 0.86 -10.68 -6.07
N ALA A 62 1.90 -11.45 -6.41
CA ALA A 62 3.08 -10.90 -7.07
C ALA A 62 2.75 -10.27 -8.43
N SER A 63 1.90 -10.91 -9.24
CA SER A 63 1.43 -10.34 -10.52
C SER A 63 0.63 -9.05 -10.32
N LEU A 64 -0.24 -8.99 -9.31
CA LEU A 64 -1.00 -7.78 -9.00
C LEU A 64 -0.09 -6.63 -8.56
N ASN A 65 0.96 -6.93 -7.77
CA ASN A 65 1.94 -5.92 -7.38
C ASN A 65 2.71 -5.37 -8.59
N SER A 66 3.10 -6.23 -9.54
CA SER A 66 3.74 -5.80 -10.79
C SER A 66 2.83 -4.86 -11.59
N ILE A 67 1.54 -5.17 -11.70
CA ILE A 67 0.57 -4.31 -12.38
C ILE A 67 0.41 -2.96 -11.64
N LEU A 68 0.42 -2.98 -10.30
CA LEU A 68 0.34 -1.76 -9.51
C LEU A 68 1.57 -0.85 -9.69
N GLU A 69 2.76 -1.44 -9.81
CA GLU A 69 4.00 -0.70 -10.13
C GLU A 69 3.91 -0.06 -11.52
N GLU A 70 3.54 -0.83 -12.55
CA GLU A 70 3.35 -0.30 -13.91
C GLU A 70 2.30 0.82 -13.97
N LEU A 71 1.18 0.67 -13.25
CA LEU A 71 0.16 1.73 -13.14
C LEU A 71 0.69 2.98 -12.41
N SER A 72 1.58 2.81 -11.43
CA SER A 72 2.25 3.91 -10.75
C SER A 72 3.20 4.67 -11.68
N ASP A 73 3.91 3.94 -12.53
CA ASP A 73 4.80 4.52 -13.55
C ASP A 73 3.98 5.29 -14.59
N ILE A 74 2.93 4.69 -15.15
CA ILE A 74 2.01 5.36 -16.09
C ILE A 74 1.39 6.62 -15.45
N LYS A 75 0.96 6.53 -14.18
CA LYS A 75 0.43 7.68 -13.44
C LYS A 75 1.49 8.79 -13.30
N SER A 76 2.77 8.44 -13.21
CA SER A 76 3.88 9.38 -13.12
C SER A 76 4.17 10.08 -14.43
N ASP A 77 4.17 9.33 -15.53
CA ASP A 77 4.33 9.91 -16.86
C ASP A 77 3.20 10.89 -17.19
N ILE A 78 1.95 10.54 -16.84
CA ILE A 78 0.80 11.43 -17.04
C ILE A 78 0.94 12.73 -16.25
N VAL A 79 1.38 12.68 -14.99
CA VAL A 79 1.49 13.89 -14.18
C VAL A 79 2.65 14.79 -14.62
N LEU A 80 3.80 14.22 -14.97
CA LEU A 80 4.89 15.00 -15.57
C LEU A 80 4.42 15.72 -16.84
N SER A 81 3.59 15.06 -17.66
CA SER A 81 3.01 15.70 -18.85
C SER A 81 2.05 16.85 -18.52
N MET A 82 1.28 16.76 -17.43
CA MET A 82 0.35 17.81 -16.99
C MET A 82 1.09 19.04 -16.42
N GLU A 83 2.17 18.84 -15.68
CA GLU A 83 2.97 19.96 -15.14
C GLU A 83 3.66 20.75 -16.25
N GLU A 84 4.27 20.04 -17.21
CA GLU A 84 4.85 20.67 -18.39
C GLU A 84 3.80 21.42 -19.21
N GLU A 85 2.63 20.80 -19.43
CA GLU A 85 1.51 21.44 -20.12
C GLU A 85 1.03 22.70 -19.38
N MET A 86 0.88 22.64 -18.05
CA MET A 86 0.49 23.77 -17.23
C MET A 86 1.47 24.94 -17.41
N PHE A 87 2.76 24.71 -17.23
CA PHE A 87 3.75 25.79 -17.39
C PHE A 87 3.79 26.31 -18.83
N ASN A 88 3.63 25.45 -19.83
CA ASN A 88 3.59 25.85 -21.24
C ASN A 88 2.38 26.73 -21.55
N VAL A 89 1.19 26.37 -21.05
CA VAL A 89 -0.05 27.14 -21.23
C VAL A 89 0.06 28.48 -20.52
N ILE A 90 0.53 28.51 -19.26
CA ILE A 90 0.73 29.77 -18.53
C ILE A 90 1.71 30.66 -19.28
N GLY A 91 2.91 30.14 -19.62
CA GLY A 91 3.96 30.92 -20.28
C GLY A 91 3.53 31.51 -21.63
N LYS A 92 2.74 30.79 -22.43
CA LYS A 92 2.23 31.30 -23.72
C LYS A 92 1.16 32.40 -23.59
N ASN A 93 0.54 32.55 -22.42
CA ASN A 93 -0.57 33.49 -22.20
C ASN A 93 -0.23 34.62 -21.22
N LEU A 94 1.04 34.76 -20.84
CA LEU A 94 1.53 35.93 -20.11
C LEU A 94 1.54 37.18 -21.02
N LEU A 95 1.65 38.35 -20.41
CA LEU A 95 1.75 39.62 -21.14
C LEU A 95 3.03 39.68 -21.98
N ASP A 96 2.99 40.49 -23.05
CA ASP A 96 4.13 40.66 -23.93
C ASP A 96 5.38 41.14 -23.17
N GLY A 97 6.52 40.50 -23.42
CA GLY A 97 7.77 40.70 -22.69
C GLY A 97 7.90 39.94 -21.37
N MET A 98 6.92 39.13 -20.97
CA MET A 98 7.04 38.21 -19.84
C MET A 98 7.45 36.81 -20.28
N VAL A 99 8.30 36.16 -19.47
CA VAL A 99 8.70 34.76 -19.68
C VAL A 99 8.75 34.00 -18.36
N LEU A 100 8.56 32.67 -18.43
CA LEU A 100 8.81 31.76 -17.32
C LEU A 100 10.19 31.15 -17.45
N GLU A 101 11.06 31.42 -16.49
CA GLU A 101 12.41 30.84 -16.44
C GLU A 101 12.51 29.77 -15.36
N LYS A 102 13.27 28.71 -15.64
CA LYS A 102 13.58 27.68 -14.64
C LYS A 102 14.53 28.26 -13.60
N VAL A 103 14.23 28.07 -12.33
CA VAL A 103 15.17 28.42 -11.25
C VAL A 103 16.26 27.35 -11.18
N VAL A 104 17.51 27.77 -11.07
CA VAL A 104 18.66 26.86 -10.98
C VAL A 104 18.46 25.92 -9.78
N ASN A 105 18.57 24.61 -10.03
CA ASN A 105 18.43 23.54 -9.04
C ASN A 105 17.04 23.33 -8.42
N THR A 106 15.96 23.88 -9.01
CA THR A 106 14.59 23.72 -8.48
C THR A 106 13.60 23.43 -9.61
N GLU A 107 13.18 22.17 -9.78
CA GLU A 107 12.25 21.77 -10.85
C GLU A 107 10.81 22.24 -10.60
N ASN A 108 10.40 22.32 -9.33
CA ASN A 108 9.07 22.72 -8.90
C ASN A 108 8.86 24.24 -8.83
N LEU A 109 9.82 25.05 -9.29
CA LEU A 109 9.79 26.51 -9.21
C LEU A 109 10.16 27.14 -10.55
N LYS A 110 9.30 28.05 -11.04
CA LYS A 110 9.61 28.92 -12.18
C LYS A 110 9.50 30.38 -11.80
N SER A 111 10.51 31.18 -12.14
CA SER A 111 10.47 32.63 -12.01
C SER A 111 9.69 33.25 -13.16
N ILE A 112 8.92 34.29 -12.85
CA ILE A 112 8.25 35.14 -13.83
C ILE A 112 9.17 36.34 -14.05
N ILE A 113 9.73 36.46 -15.26
CA ILE A 113 10.67 37.51 -15.63
C ILE A 113 9.98 38.49 -16.58
N PHE A 114 10.16 39.79 -16.35
CA PHE A 114 9.75 40.84 -17.28
C PHE A 114 10.91 41.83 -17.46
N LYS A 115 11.40 41.99 -18.69
CA LYS A 115 12.56 42.86 -19.01
C LYS A 115 13.76 42.62 -18.08
N ASP A 116 14.17 41.37 -17.94
CA ASP A 116 15.30 40.92 -17.12
C ASP A 116 15.15 41.12 -15.59
N GLU A 117 13.96 41.52 -15.11
CA GLU A 117 13.64 41.61 -13.69
C GLU A 117 12.69 40.49 -13.25
N GLU A 118 12.98 39.84 -12.12
CA GLU A 118 12.05 38.91 -11.48
C GLU A 118 10.87 39.68 -10.87
N VAL A 119 9.68 39.43 -11.39
CA VAL A 119 8.44 40.06 -10.91
C VAL A 119 7.58 39.12 -10.09
N GLY A 120 7.94 37.84 -10.04
CA GLY A 120 7.17 36.81 -9.36
C GLY A 120 7.70 35.41 -9.59
N ASN A 121 6.98 34.42 -9.07
CA ASN A 121 7.28 33.01 -9.28
C ASN A 121 6.03 32.14 -9.17
N ILE A 122 6.14 30.92 -9.69
CA ILE A 122 5.16 29.85 -9.59
C ILE A 122 5.87 28.65 -8.94
N GLU A 123 5.38 28.23 -7.79
CA GLU A 123 5.91 27.12 -6.98
C GLU A 123 4.87 26.00 -6.90
N ILE A 124 5.26 24.75 -7.15
CA ILE A 124 4.43 23.56 -6.88
C ILE A 124 4.63 23.16 -5.42
N LEU A 125 3.55 23.18 -4.63
CA LEU A 125 3.55 23.00 -3.17
C LEU A 125 3.33 21.56 -2.72
N GLU A 126 2.45 20.84 -3.41
CA GLU A 126 2.13 19.45 -3.10
C GLU A 126 2.05 18.67 -4.41
N ASP A 127 2.84 17.61 -4.48
CA ASP A 127 2.88 16.64 -5.58
C ASP A 127 1.76 15.56 -5.43
N CYS A 128 0.68 15.92 -4.71
CA CYS A 128 -0.38 14.99 -4.30
C CYS A 128 -1.47 14.85 -5.38
N ARG A 129 -1.25 13.86 -6.26
CA ARG A 129 -2.08 13.54 -7.43
C ARG A 129 -3.49 13.04 -7.06
N PRO A 130 -4.58 13.49 -7.71
CA PRO A 130 -4.64 14.03 -9.09
C PRO A 130 -4.57 15.55 -9.23
N ASP A 131 -4.55 16.31 -8.14
CA ASP A 131 -4.65 17.76 -8.17
C ASP A 131 -3.27 18.40 -7.98
N ILE A 132 -2.88 19.35 -8.85
CA ILE A 132 -1.61 20.06 -8.68
C ILE A 132 -1.87 21.31 -7.85
N LYS A 133 -1.31 21.36 -6.64
CA LYS A 133 -1.38 22.56 -5.78
C LYS A 133 -0.19 23.46 -6.05
N ILE A 134 -0.46 24.69 -6.49
CA ILE A 134 0.57 25.67 -6.79
C ILE A 134 0.38 26.94 -5.97
N ARG A 135 1.48 27.61 -5.69
CA ARG A 135 1.54 28.98 -5.18
C ARG A 135 2.04 29.89 -6.28
N VAL A 136 1.37 31.00 -6.47
CA VAL A 136 1.77 32.02 -7.44
C VAL A 136 1.99 33.31 -6.70
N LYS A 137 3.19 33.86 -6.84
CA LYS A 137 3.58 35.15 -6.29
C LYS A 137 3.83 36.13 -7.43
N VAL A 138 3.25 37.32 -7.34
CA VAL A 138 3.56 38.46 -8.21
C VAL A 138 3.70 39.72 -7.35
N TYR A 139 4.91 40.26 -7.27
CA TYR A 139 5.30 41.29 -6.32
C TYR A 139 4.93 40.90 -4.87
N ASN A 140 4.10 41.69 -4.19
CA ASN A 140 3.61 41.44 -2.84
C ASN A 140 2.37 40.53 -2.78
N ASN A 141 1.79 40.17 -3.94
CA ASN A 141 0.59 39.36 -4.00
C ASN A 141 0.95 37.88 -4.04
N VAL A 142 0.29 37.09 -3.21
CA VAL A 142 0.45 35.63 -3.16
C VAL A 142 -0.94 35.02 -3.18
N ASP A 143 -1.13 34.00 -4.00
CA ASP A 143 -2.33 33.17 -4.00
C ASP A 143 -1.99 31.71 -4.27
N GLU A 144 -2.85 30.80 -3.81
CA GLU A 144 -2.69 29.36 -3.99
C GLU A 144 -3.83 28.81 -4.86
N PHE A 145 -3.47 27.99 -5.85
CA PHE A 145 -4.41 27.41 -6.79
C PHE A 145 -4.32 25.90 -6.78
N THR A 146 -5.47 25.25 -6.92
CA THR A 146 -5.55 23.81 -7.15
C THR A 146 -5.95 23.59 -8.60
N VAL A 147 -5.04 23.04 -9.40
CA VAL A 147 -5.27 22.72 -10.82
C VAL A 147 -5.85 21.31 -10.89
N GLN A 148 -7.19 21.26 -10.98
CA GLN A 148 -7.96 20.03 -11.16
C GLN A 148 -8.40 19.84 -12.62
N ASP A 149 -8.40 20.93 -13.41
CA ASP A 149 -8.78 20.96 -14.81
C ASP A 149 -8.01 22.06 -15.58
N PRO A 150 -7.90 21.99 -16.92
CA PRO A 150 -7.19 22.98 -17.72
C PRO A 150 -7.75 24.41 -17.63
N PHE A 151 -9.04 24.60 -17.31
CA PHE A 151 -9.62 25.94 -17.21
C PHE A 151 -9.14 26.70 -15.97
N LYS A 152 -8.72 25.98 -14.91
CA LYS A 152 -8.09 26.59 -13.73
C LYS A 152 -6.77 27.28 -14.07
N MET A 153 -6.08 26.87 -15.13
CA MET A 153 -4.87 27.56 -15.64
C MET A 153 -5.16 29.01 -16.03
N TYR A 154 -6.34 29.32 -16.57
CA TYR A 154 -6.72 30.69 -16.90
C TYR A 154 -6.94 31.57 -15.67
N SER A 155 -7.32 30.99 -14.54
CA SER A 155 -7.42 31.74 -13.27
C SER A 155 -6.03 32.17 -12.80
N ILE A 156 -5.04 31.30 -12.96
CA ILE A 156 -3.63 31.58 -12.65
C ILE A 156 -3.09 32.68 -13.60
N ILE A 157 -3.31 32.53 -14.90
CA ILE A 157 -2.91 33.54 -15.90
C ILE A 157 -3.56 34.91 -15.59
N SER A 158 -4.87 34.90 -15.30
CA SER A 158 -5.61 36.11 -14.97
C SER A 158 -5.06 36.78 -13.70
N PHE A 159 -4.76 36.00 -12.67
CA PHE A 159 -4.10 36.49 -11.47
C PHE A 159 -2.76 37.16 -11.78
N ILE A 160 -1.88 36.48 -12.52
CA ILE A 160 -0.55 37.00 -12.86
C ILE A 160 -0.66 38.33 -13.61
N ASN A 161 -1.44 38.36 -14.70
CA ASN A 161 -1.58 39.54 -15.54
C ASN A 161 -2.25 40.70 -14.78
N THR A 162 -3.24 40.42 -13.94
CA THR A 162 -3.91 41.44 -13.12
C THR A 162 -2.95 42.03 -12.09
N LYS A 163 -2.29 41.18 -11.29
CA LYS A 163 -1.41 41.65 -10.21
C LYS A 163 -0.16 42.34 -10.72
N PHE A 164 0.33 41.95 -11.91
CA PHE A 164 1.40 42.68 -12.57
C PHE A 164 0.97 44.10 -12.99
N ASN A 165 -0.18 44.23 -13.67
CA ASN A 165 -0.64 45.51 -14.20
C ASN A 165 -1.00 46.52 -13.10
N TYR A 166 -1.55 46.04 -11.99
CA TYR A 166 -2.06 46.92 -10.93
C TYR A 166 -1.06 47.17 -9.81
N LYS A 167 0.20 46.67 -9.88
CA LYS A 167 1.26 46.79 -8.86
C LYS A 167 0.69 47.21 -7.51
N GLN A 168 -0.13 46.36 -6.90
CA GLN A 168 -0.83 46.76 -5.68
C GLN A 168 0.25 46.95 -4.61
N GLU A 169 0.52 48.22 -4.28
CA GLU A 169 1.38 48.65 -3.18
C GLU A 169 0.94 48.03 -1.86
#